data_AF-A0A5E5QI80-F1
#
_entry.id   AF-A0A5E5QI80-F1
#
_cell.length_a   1.000
_cell.length_b   1.000
_cell.length_c   1.000
_cell.angle_alpha   90.00
_cell.angle_beta   90.00
_cell.angle_gamma   90.00
#
_symmetry.space_group_name_H-M   'P 1'
#
loop_
_entity.id
_entity.type
_entity.pdbx_description
1 polymer ?
#
loop_
_entity_poly.entity_id
_entity_poly.type
_entity_poly.pdbx_seq_one_letter_code
_entity_poly.pdbx_strand_id
1 'polypeptide(L)'
;CMATLFLQPKDLRPATIVLDEPEIGLHPDALVVLSEIIKAIANDGSQVIISTQSVALANCFEPDDFIVVDYEEGESKFERFGKDKQEALKAWLENYQMGTTWEEGLIGGLPK
;
A
#
# COMPACT_ATOMS: atom_id res chain seq x y z
N CYS A 1 17.33 2.23 9.18
CA CYS A 1 17.02 3.66 8.95
C CYS A 1 15.52 3.95 9.14
N MET A 2 14.59 3.24 8.47
CA MET A 2 13.13 3.47 8.62
C MET A 2 12.55 3.24 10.02
N ALA A 3 13.05 2.27 10.78
CA ALA A 3 12.62 2.08 12.17
C ALA A 3 12.81 3.34 13.03
N THR A 4 13.85 4.14 12.76
CA THR A 4 14.12 5.41 13.46
C THR A 4 13.11 6.50 13.09
N LEU A 5 12.59 6.50 11.87
CA LEU A 5 11.54 7.44 11.44
C LEU A 5 10.23 7.14 12.16
N PHE A 6 9.89 5.85 12.25
CA PHE A 6 8.61 5.38 12.75
C PHE A 6 8.53 5.38 14.29
N LEU A 7 9.60 4.98 14.97
CA LEU A 7 9.63 4.82 16.43
C LEU A 7 9.98 6.11 17.18
N GLN A 8 9.78 7.29 16.57
CA GLN A 8 9.91 8.56 17.27
C GLN A 8 8.79 8.73 18.31
N PRO A 9 9.05 9.47 19.41
CA PRO A 9 8.01 9.89 20.33
C PRO A 9 6.85 10.56 19.60
N LYS A 10 5.62 10.28 20.04
CA LYS A 10 4.40 10.73 19.34
C LYS A 10 4.38 12.24 19.09
N ASP A 11 4.82 13.04 20.07
CA ASP A 11 4.84 14.50 19.98
C ASP A 11 5.87 15.05 18.98
N LEU A 12 6.83 14.22 18.57
CA LEU A 12 7.87 14.58 17.59
C LEU A 12 7.64 13.94 16.22
N ARG A 13 6.68 13.00 16.12
CA ARG A 13 6.42 12.29 14.87
C ARG A 13 5.72 13.21 13.87
N PRO A 14 6.11 13.20 12.58
CA PRO A 14 5.40 13.93 11.54
C PRO A 14 3.92 13.54 11.44
N ALA A 15 3.07 14.53 11.14
CA ALA A 15 1.65 14.31 10.87
C ALA A 15 1.43 13.49 9.59
N THR A 16 2.32 13.65 8.59
CA THR A 16 2.30 12.88 7.34
C THR A 16 3.70 12.34 7.04
N ILE A 17 3.78 11.07 6.68
CA ILE A 17 5.01 10.36 6.28
C ILE A 17 4.79 9.86 4.85
N VAL A 18 5.70 10.19 3.93
CA VAL A 18 5.66 9.72 2.55
C VAL A 18 6.91 8.89 2.29
N LEU A 19 6.71 7.66 1.82
CA LEU A 19 7.79 6.73 1.49
C LEU A 19 7.68 6.30 0.02
N ASP A 20 8.81 6.35 -0.67
CA ASP A 20 8.92 5.89 -2.04
C ASP A 20 9.64 4.53 -2.06
N GLU A 21 8.94 3.49 -2.50
CA GLU A 21 9.44 2.11 -2.63
C GLU A 21 10.24 1.60 -1.40
N PRO A 22 9.64 1.60 -0.19
CA PRO A 22 10.35 1.25 1.04
C PRO A 22 10.81 -0.22 1.10
N GLU A 23 10.31 -1.07 0.21
CA GLU A 23 10.70 -2.47 0.06
C GLU A 23 12.11 -2.70 -0.49
N ILE A 24 12.72 -1.71 -1.16
CA ILE A 24 13.98 -1.92 -1.88
C ILE A 24 15.10 -2.31 -0.90
N GLY A 25 15.65 -3.50 -1.13
CA GLY A 25 16.74 -4.05 -0.32
C GLY A 25 16.30 -4.71 0.99
N LEU A 26 14.99 -4.88 1.22
CA LEU A 26 14.48 -5.65 2.36
C LEU A 26 14.22 -7.11 2.02
N HIS A 27 14.49 -7.99 2.99
CA HIS A 27 14.06 -9.38 2.95
C HIS A 27 12.52 -9.45 3.07
N PRO A 28 11.82 -10.42 2.43
CA PRO A 28 10.37 -10.54 2.51
C PRO A 28 9.81 -10.52 3.93
N ASP A 29 10.43 -11.23 4.88
CA ASP A 29 10.00 -11.23 6.29
C ASP A 29 10.08 -9.84 6.94
N ALA A 30 11.02 -9.00 6.51
CA ALA A 30 11.14 -7.63 7.02
C ALA A 30 10.03 -6.72 6.50
N LEU A 31 9.42 -7.02 5.34
CA LEU A 31 8.26 -6.29 4.82
C LEU A 31 7.03 -6.48 5.72
N VAL A 32 6.84 -7.69 6.25
CA VAL A 32 5.75 -7.96 7.19
C VAL A 32 5.90 -7.09 8.44
N VAL A 33 7.07 -7.11 9.07
CA VAL A 33 7.37 -6.27 10.25
C VAL A 33 7.22 -4.78 9.94
N LEU A 34 7.71 -4.34 8.78
CA LEU A 34 7.56 -2.96 8.33
C LEU A 34 6.09 -2.56 8.19
N SER A 35 5.26 -3.42 7.58
CA SER A 35 3.83 -3.17 7.39
C SER A 35 3.08 -3.03 8.73
N GLU A 36 3.44 -3.84 9.73
CA GLU A 36 2.84 -3.76 11.07
C GLU A 36 3.18 -2.43 11.75
N ILE A 37 4.44 -1.97 11.61
CA ILE A 37 4.87 -0.67 12.12
C ILE A 37 4.12 0.47 11.43
N ILE A 38 3.97 0.41 10.10
CA ILE A 38 3.22 1.40 9.33
C ILE A 38 1.78 1.48 9.81
N LYS A 39 1.09 0.34 9.93
CA LYS A 39 -0.29 0.27 10.40
C LYS A 39 -0.44 0.80 11.82
N ALA A 40 0.48 0.45 12.72
CA ALA A 40 0.46 0.96 14.09
C ALA A 40 0.56 2.49 14.13
N ILE A 41 1.39 3.08 13.28
CA ILE A 41 1.60 4.53 13.21
C ILE A 41 0.46 5.25 12.52
N ALA A 42 -0.12 4.64 11.48
CA ALA A 42 -1.35 5.10 10.85
C ALA A 42 -2.49 5.19 11.88
N ASN A 43 -2.66 4.14 12.67
CA ASN A 43 -3.68 4.06 13.72
C ASN A 43 -3.41 5.01 14.90
N ASP A 44 -2.14 5.36 15.15
CA ASP A 44 -1.75 6.30 16.21
C ASP A 44 -1.92 7.78 15.81
N GLY A 45 -2.35 8.05 14.58
CA GLY A 45 -2.80 9.38 14.11
C GLY A 45 -1.93 10.05 13.06
N SER A 46 -0.82 9.42 12.61
CA SER A 46 -0.04 9.91 11.47
C SER A 46 -0.64 9.40 10.17
N GLN A 47 -0.66 10.20 9.10
CA GLN A 47 -0.93 9.71 7.76
C GLN A 47 0.34 9.09 7.15
N VAL A 48 0.24 7.91 6.55
CA VAL A 48 1.36 7.28 5.84
C VAL A 48 0.95 7.04 4.39
N ILE A 49 1.76 7.54 3.44
CA ILE A 49 1.58 7.36 2.00
C ILE A 49 2.79 6.59 1.48
N ILE A 50 2.54 5.51 0.76
CA ILE A 50 3.58 4.59 0.27
C ILE A 50 3.33 4.35 -1.21
N SER A 51 4.37 4.54 -2.04
CA SER A 51 4.42 3.91 -3.36
C SER A 51 5.08 2.54 -3.21
N THR A 52 4.61 1.56 -3.96
CA THR A 52 5.14 0.19 -3.92
C THR A 52 5.05 -0.42 -5.31
N GLN A 53 6.07 -1.20 -5.66
CA GLN A 53 6.03 -2.15 -6.77
C GLN A 53 6.05 -3.60 -6.28
N SER A 54 6.10 -3.80 -4.96
CA SER A 54 6.15 -5.11 -4.32
C SER A 54 4.77 -5.70 -4.08
N VAL A 55 4.51 -6.82 -4.73
CA VAL A 55 3.34 -7.70 -4.48
C VAL A 55 3.33 -8.19 -3.04
N ALA A 56 4.51 -8.52 -2.49
CA ALA A 56 4.64 -8.97 -1.10
C ALA A 56 4.23 -7.88 -0.10
N LEU A 57 4.60 -6.63 -0.36
CA LEU A 57 4.18 -5.51 0.47
C LEU A 57 2.68 -5.22 0.29
N ALA A 58 2.16 -5.25 -0.94
CA ALA A 58 0.74 -5.09 -1.21
C ALA A 58 -0.12 -6.12 -0.48
N ASN A 59 0.33 -7.37 -0.40
CA ASN A 59 -0.35 -8.44 0.35
C ASN A 59 -0.45 -8.19 1.86
N CYS A 60 0.27 -7.20 2.38
CA CYS A 60 0.20 -6.81 3.78
C CYS A 60 -0.89 -5.78 4.07
N PHE A 61 -1.63 -5.26 3.08
CA PHE A 61 -2.63 -4.20 3.25
C PHE A 61 -4.02 -4.61 2.76
N GLU A 62 -5.03 -3.87 3.22
CA GLU A 62 -6.44 -4.12 2.88
C GLU A 62 -6.86 -3.36 1.62
N PRO A 63 -7.90 -3.81 0.90
CA PRO A 63 -8.43 -3.12 -0.28
C PRO A 63 -8.62 -1.60 -0.12
N ASP A 64 -9.14 -1.15 1.02
CA ASP A 64 -9.41 0.27 1.31
C ASP A 64 -8.14 1.14 1.38
N ASP A 65 -6.97 0.53 1.56
CA ASP A 65 -5.68 1.21 1.65
C ASP A 65 -5.13 1.62 0.27
N PHE A 66 -5.68 1.09 -0.82
CA PHE A 66 -5.11 1.25 -2.16
C PHE A 66 -5.65 2.45 -2.92
N ILE A 67 -4.71 3.18 -3.56
CA ILE A 67 -4.98 4.07 -4.68
C ILE A 67 -4.22 3.50 -5.87
N VAL A 68 -4.95 3.15 -6.93
CA VAL A 68 -4.37 2.65 -8.17
C VAL A 68 -4.08 3.83 -9.08
N VAL A 69 -2.92 3.78 -9.73
CA VAL A 69 -2.46 4.82 -10.64
C VAL A 69 -2.28 4.23 -12.02
N ASP A 70 -3.05 4.72 -12.99
CA ASP A 70 -2.95 4.34 -14.39
C ASP A 70 -2.42 5.52 -15.21
N TYR A 71 -1.68 5.22 -16.28
CA TYR A 71 -1.27 6.22 -17.26
C TYR A 71 -2.13 6.11 -18.53
N GLU A 72 -2.87 7.16 -18.84
CA GLU A 72 -3.82 7.20 -19.96
C GLU A 72 -3.67 8.51 -20.72
N GLU A 73 -3.57 8.47 -22.05
CA GLU A 73 -3.58 9.66 -22.92
C GLU A 73 -2.57 10.78 -22.53
N GLY A 74 -1.47 10.43 -21.87
CA GLY A 74 -0.45 11.40 -21.45
C GLY A 74 -0.59 11.91 -20.01
N GLU A 75 -1.58 11.42 -19.26
CA GLU A 75 -1.86 11.83 -17.88
C GLU A 75 -1.93 10.64 -16.91
N SER A 76 -1.56 10.90 -15.65
CA SER A 76 -1.74 9.95 -14.56
C SER A 76 -3.14 10.08 -13.96
N LYS A 77 -3.90 8.99 -13.98
CA LYS A 77 -5.22 8.88 -13.35
C LYS A 77 -5.10 8.11 -12.05
N PHE A 78 -5.53 8.75 -10.96
CA PHE A 78 -5.50 8.19 -9.61
C PHE A 78 -6.92 7.80 -9.23
N GLU A 79 -7.14 6.54 -8.93
CA GLU A 79 -8.43 6.03 -8.49
C GLU A 79 -8.27 5.26 -7.18
N ARG A 80 -9.01 5.66 -6.15
CA ARG A 80 -9.07 4.87 -4.91
C ARG A 80 -9.79 3.55 -5.20
N PHE A 81 -9.28 2.45 -4.65
CA PHE A 81 -9.92 1.15 -4.77
C PHE A 81 -11.19 1.09 -3.90
N GLY A 82 -12.23 1.77 -4.38
CA GLY A 82 -13.46 2.03 -3.63
C GLY A 82 -14.42 0.84 -3.56
N LYS A 83 -15.53 1.05 -2.85
CA LYS A 83 -16.53 0.02 -2.55
C LYS A 83 -17.12 -0.64 -3.80
N ASP A 84 -17.33 0.11 -4.87
CA ASP A 84 -17.91 -0.44 -6.10
C ASP A 84 -17.00 -1.49 -6.75
N LYS A 85 -15.68 -1.22 -6.79
CA LYS A 85 -14.68 -2.19 -7.28
C LYS A 85 -14.56 -3.39 -6.34
N GLN A 86 -14.56 -3.15 -5.03
CA GLN A 86 -14.50 -4.22 -4.04
C GLN A 86 -15.72 -5.14 -4.11
N GLU A 87 -16.93 -4.59 -4.32
CA GLU A 87 -18.15 -5.40 -4.48
C GLU A 87 -18.10 -6.21 -5.78
N ALA A 88 -17.63 -5.61 -6.88
CA ALA A 88 -17.44 -6.31 -8.15
C ALA A 88 -16.42 -7.47 -8.05
N LEU A 89 -15.39 -7.32 -7.21
CA LEU A 89 -14.33 -8.30 -6.99
C LEU A 89 -14.50 -9.11 -5.69
N LYS A 90 -15.67 -9.06 -5.06
CA LYS A 90 -15.88 -9.65 -3.72
C LYS A 90 -15.48 -11.12 -3.62
N ALA A 91 -15.97 -11.95 -4.54
CA ALA A 91 -15.64 -13.38 -4.57
C ALA A 91 -14.14 -13.64 -4.80
N TRP A 92 -13.44 -12.71 -5.46
CA TRP A 92 -12.01 -12.78 -5.66
C TRP A 92 -11.25 -12.41 -4.38
N LEU A 93 -11.60 -11.28 -3.77
CA LEU A 93 -10.99 -10.80 -2.53
C LEU A 93 -11.21 -11.74 -1.33
N GLU A 94 -12.24 -12.59 -1.37
CA GLU A 94 -12.46 -13.65 -0.37
C GLU A 94 -11.41 -14.77 -0.45
N ASN A 95 -10.79 -14.99 -1.61
CA ASN A 95 -9.88 -16.11 -1.85
C ASN A 95 -8.44 -15.69 -2.14
N TYR A 96 -8.22 -14.41 -2.47
CA TYR A 96 -6.95 -13.89 -2.92
C TYR A 96 -6.57 -12.58 -2.22
N GLN A 97 -5.28 -12.41 -1.98
CA GLN A 97 -4.73 -11.19 -1.41
C GLN A 97 -4.64 -10.08 -2.47
N MET A 98 -4.45 -8.83 -2.01
CA MET A 98 -4.40 -7.66 -2.90
C MET A 98 -3.29 -7.72 -3.94
N GLY A 99 -2.09 -8.16 -3.56
CA GLY A 99 -0.97 -8.32 -4.49
C GLY A 99 -1.28 -9.34 -5.60
N THR A 100 -1.88 -10.48 -5.27
CA THR A 100 -2.30 -11.46 -6.29
C THR A 100 -3.39 -10.89 -7.20
N THR A 101 -4.35 -10.18 -6.63
CA THR A 101 -5.41 -9.49 -7.40
C THR A 101 -4.82 -8.45 -8.36
N TRP A 102 -3.72 -7.81 -7.97
CA TRP A 102 -2.98 -6.88 -8.80
C TRP A 102 -2.21 -7.57 -9.94
N GLU A 103 -1.50 -8.65 -9.65
CA GLU A 103 -0.75 -9.41 -10.67
C GLU A 103 -1.66 -9.96 -11.79
N GLU A 104 -2.89 -10.35 -11.44
CA GLU A 104 -3.91 -10.78 -12.40
C GLU A 104 -4.55 -9.62 -13.19
N GLY A 105 -4.14 -8.38 -12.92
CA GLY A 105 -4.60 -7.18 -13.62
C GLY A 105 -6.02 -6.74 -13.29
N LEU A 106 -6.60 -7.25 -12.21
CA LEU A 106 -8.00 -6.99 -11.86
C LEU A 106 -8.22 -5.60 -11.24
N ILE A 107 -7.17 -4.95 -10.74
CA ILE A 107 -7.28 -3.63 -10.10
C ILE A 107 -6.77 -2.46 -10.95
N GLY A 108 -6.00 -2.72 -12.02
CA GLY A 108 -5.28 -1.70 -12.79
C GLY A 108 -3.82 -1.51 -12.32
N GLY A 109 -3.17 -0.42 -12.73
CA GLY A 109 -1.80 -0.08 -12.29
C GLY A 109 -0.71 -1.00 -12.86
N LEU A 110 -0.99 -1.62 -14.01
CA LEU A 110 0.00 -2.43 -14.74
C LEU A 110 0.81 -1.54 -15.70
N PRO A 111 2.09 -1.87 -15.94
CA PRO A 111 2.88 -1.23 -16.99
C PRO A 111 2.19 -1.38 -18.35
N LYS A 112 2.11 -0.28 -19.13
CA LYS A 112 1.61 -0.26 -20.51
C LYS A 112 2.75 -0.24 -21.52
#